data_AF-A0A1E3Q240-F1
#
_entry.id   AF-A0A1E3Q240-F1
#
_cell.length_a   1.000
_cell.length_b   1.000
_cell.length_c   1.000
_cell.angle_alpha   90.00
_cell.angle_beta   90.00
_cell.angle_gamma   90.00
#
_symmetry.space_group_name_H-M   'P 1'
#
loop_
_entity.id
_entity.type
_entity.pdbx_description
1 polymer ?
#
loop_
_entity_poly.entity_id
_entity_poly.type
_entity_poly.pdbx_seq_one_letter_code
_entity_poly.pdbx_strand_id
1 'polypeptide(L)'
;TTPASRWQAVVVRDQSANTFVYAVRSTRIYCRPSCPARLARRANVEFYDTPAQAESAGFRACKRCKPELDVMTDPRLGLVEKACRVIDAGGSQKPKLADLAAAANMTPSHFHRVFKKVKGVTPRQYS
;
A
#
# COMPACT_ATOMS: atom_id res chain seq x y z
N THR A 1 -5.06 13.21 17.15
CA THR A 1 -4.26 12.09 17.69
C THR A 1 -3.01 12.61 18.34
N THR A 2 -2.72 12.23 19.59
CA THR A 2 -1.53 12.65 20.33
C THR A 2 -0.24 12.15 19.63
N PRO A 3 0.88 12.89 19.65
CA PRO A 3 2.14 12.45 19.03
C PRO A 3 2.65 11.09 19.53
N ALA A 4 2.34 10.70 20.76
CA ALA A 4 2.68 9.39 21.32
C ALA A 4 1.89 8.24 20.65
N SER A 5 0.59 8.42 20.41
CA SER A 5 -0.25 7.45 19.70
C SER A 5 0.17 7.31 18.23
N ARG A 6 0.49 8.44 17.57
CA ARG A 6 1.04 8.43 16.20
C ARG A 6 2.35 7.65 16.12
N TRP A 7 3.22 7.82 17.11
CA TRP A 7 4.47 7.07 17.18
C TRP A 7 4.23 5.57 17.39
N GLN A 8 3.33 5.19 18.29
CA GLN A 8 2.99 3.79 18.51
C GLN A 8 2.50 3.12 17.22
N ALA A 9 1.62 3.79 16.47
CA ALA A 9 1.12 3.30 15.18
C ALA A 9 2.26 3.08 14.16
N VAL A 10 3.27 3.95 14.14
CA VAL A 10 4.47 3.78 13.31
C VAL A 10 5.33 2.60 13.77
N VAL A 11 5.48 2.40 15.08
CA VAL A 11 6.27 1.30 15.65
C VAL A 11 5.64 -0.06 15.34
N VAL A 12 4.32 -0.18 15.51
CA VAL A 12 3.58 -1.43 15.22
C VAL A 12 3.23 -1.60 13.75
N ARG A 13 3.54 -0.60 12.90
CA ARG A 13 3.21 -0.54 11.48
C ARG A 13 1.71 -0.74 11.21
N ASP A 14 0.89 -0.03 11.97
CA ASP A 14 -0.56 -0.11 11.87
C ASP A 14 -1.04 0.32 10.48
N GLN A 15 -1.78 -0.57 9.81
CA GLN A 15 -2.34 -0.34 8.48
C GLN A 15 -3.64 0.47 8.53
N SER A 16 -4.32 0.51 9.68
CA SER A 16 -5.54 1.30 9.90
C SER A 16 -5.23 2.77 10.15
N ALA A 17 -4.02 3.08 10.62
CA ALA A 17 -3.54 4.42 10.93
C ALA A 17 -3.14 5.22 9.67
N ASN A 18 -4.03 5.32 8.67
CA ASN A 18 -3.80 6.07 7.43
C ASN A 18 -4.22 7.56 7.53
N THR A 19 -4.50 8.05 8.73
CA THR A 19 -4.97 9.42 8.99
C THR A 19 -3.86 10.45 9.10
N PHE A 20 -2.59 10.03 9.03
CA PHE A 20 -1.44 10.93 9.10
C PHE A 20 -0.23 10.32 8.37
N VAL A 21 0.77 11.16 8.10
CA VAL A 21 2.09 10.76 7.62
C VAL A 21 3.16 11.16 8.62
N TYR A 22 4.28 10.44 8.61
CA TYR A 22 5.45 10.82 9.41
C TYR A 22 6.62 11.16 8.49
N ALA A 23 7.38 12.17 8.85
CA ALA A 23 8.54 12.63 8.11
C ALA A 23 9.81 12.48 8.92
N VAL A 24 10.89 12.09 8.26
CA VAL A 24 12.19 11.88 8.89
C VAL A 24 13.12 13.01 8.51
N ARG A 25 13.52 13.83 9.49
CA ARG A 25 14.36 15.02 9.32
C ARG A 25 15.69 14.71 8.65
N SER A 26 16.33 13.61 9.03
CA SER A 26 17.66 13.23 8.53
C SER A 26 17.67 12.82 7.05
N THR A 27 16.58 12.24 6.55
CA THR A 27 16.49 11.81 5.14
C THR A 27 15.64 12.74 4.28
N ARG A 28 14.90 13.67 4.90
CA ARG A 28 13.84 14.46 4.28
C ARG A 28 12.84 13.62 3.48
N ILE A 29 12.47 12.46 4.03
CA ILE A 29 11.48 11.57 3.42
C ILE A 29 10.27 11.46 4.35
N TYR A 30 9.08 11.54 3.78
CA TYR A 30 7.83 11.25 4.49
C TYR A 30 7.23 9.90 4.06
N CYS A 31 6.56 9.24 5.00
CA CYS A 31 6.10 7.85 4.93
C CYS A 31 4.72 7.69 5.58
N ARG A 32 3.99 6.63 5.19
CA ARG A 32 2.82 6.14 5.94
C ARG A 32 3.24 5.32 7.16
N PRO A 33 2.44 5.26 8.23
CA PRO A 33 2.77 4.46 9.43
C PRO A 33 3.02 2.97 9.15
N SER A 34 2.36 2.40 8.15
CA SER A 34 2.55 1.01 7.68
C SER A 34 3.82 0.77 6.86
N CYS A 35 4.70 1.77 6.70
CA CYS A 35 5.88 1.65 5.85
C CYS A 35 6.86 0.56 6.36
N PRO A 36 7.32 -0.35 5.48
CA PRO A 36 8.28 -1.39 5.85
C PRO A 36 9.72 -0.85 5.97
N ALA A 37 9.94 0.44 5.76
CA ALA A 37 11.27 1.04 5.92
C ALA A 37 11.78 0.88 7.37
N ARG A 38 13.11 0.93 7.53
CA ARG A 38 13.73 0.96 8.85
C ARG A 38 13.26 2.21 9.58
N LEU A 39 12.81 2.04 10.83
CA LEU A 39 12.37 3.15 11.66
C LEU A 39 13.57 4.05 12.01
N ALA A 40 13.38 5.35 11.80
CA ALA A 40 14.31 6.36 12.27
C ALA A 40 14.18 6.55 13.79
N ARG A 41 15.17 7.20 14.41
CA ARG A 41 15.07 7.59 15.82
C ARG A 41 13.89 8.55 16.01
N ARG A 42 13.11 8.36 17.08
CA ARG A 42 11.93 9.19 17.41
C ARG A 42 12.22 10.70 17.37
N ALA A 43 13.42 11.10 17.81
CA ALA A 43 13.86 12.50 17.84
C ALA A 43 13.94 13.15 16.45
N ASN A 44 14.10 12.35 15.39
CA ASN A 44 14.17 12.82 14.01
C ASN A 44 12.83 12.68 13.27
N VAL A 45 11.75 12.37 13.98
CA VAL A 45 10.44 12.08 13.38
C VAL A 45 9.45 13.18 13.72
N GLU A 46 8.85 13.74 12.68
CA GLU A 46 7.76 14.71 12.73
C GLU A 46 6.50 14.09 12.13
N PHE A 47 5.33 14.56 12.54
CA PHE A 47 4.04 14.07 12.05
C PHE A 47 3.29 15.19 11.34
N TYR A 48 2.70 14.86 10.20
CA TYR A 48 1.85 15.74 9.41
C TYR A 48 0.52 15.06 9.17
N ASP A 49 -0.56 15.83 9.11
CA ASP A 49 -1.90 15.28 8.92
C ASP A 49 -2.13 14.86 7.46
N THR A 50 -1.53 15.59 6.51
CA THR A 50 -1.64 15.28 5.07
C THR A 50 -0.27 15.17 4.40
N PRO A 51 -0.15 14.38 3.31
CA PRO A 51 1.04 14.36 2.45
C PRO A 51 1.43 15.76 1.96
N ALA A 52 0.45 16.59 1.58
CA ALA A 52 0.66 17.94 1.08
C ALA A 52 1.35 18.86 2.11
N GLN A 53 1.06 18.69 3.41
CA GLN A 53 1.75 19.44 4.47
C GLN A 53 3.22 19.02 4.57
N ALA A 54 3.52 17.73 4.47
CA ALA A 54 4.90 17.24 4.48
C ALA A 54 5.68 17.73 3.25
N GLU A 55 5.05 17.77 2.08
CA GLU A 55 5.68 18.30 0.86
C GLU A 55 5.95 19.80 0.95
N SER A 56 4.99 20.56 1.48
CA SER A 56 5.15 22.01 1.73
C SER A 56 6.27 22.30 2.74
N ALA A 57 6.52 21.38 3.68
CA ALA A 57 7.65 21.42 4.60
C ALA A 57 8.99 20.95 3.97
N GLY A 58 9.00 20.61 2.68
CA GLY A 58 10.20 20.25 1.91
C GLY A 58 10.62 18.78 2.00
N PHE A 59 9.71 17.90 2.43
CA PHE A 59 9.94 16.44 2.45
C PHE A 59 9.53 15.80 1.13
N ARG A 60 10.25 14.74 0.73
CA ARG A 60 9.94 13.96 -0.48
C ARG A 60 9.19 12.69 -0.12
N ALA A 61 8.31 12.25 -1.02
CA ALA A 61 7.53 11.04 -0.81
C ALA A 61 8.39 9.77 -0.82
N CYS A 62 8.10 8.84 0.08
CA CYS A 62 8.82 7.56 0.15
C CYS A 62 8.46 6.65 -1.03
N LYS A 63 9.45 6.28 -1.82
CA LYS A 63 9.28 5.37 -2.98
C LYS A 63 8.80 3.95 -2.62
N ARG A 64 8.89 3.54 -1.36
CA ARG A 64 8.46 2.20 -0.89
C ARG A 64 6.98 2.15 -0.54
N CYS A 65 6.52 3.06 0.32
CA CYS A 65 5.12 3.11 0.74
C CYS A 65 4.25 4.03 -0.13
N LYS A 66 4.87 4.81 -1.02
CA LYS A 66 4.24 5.73 -1.97
C LYS A 66 3.06 6.49 -1.35
N PRO A 67 3.31 7.28 -0.28
CA PRO A 67 2.26 7.96 0.45
C PRO A 67 1.48 8.97 -0.41
N GLU A 68 2.07 9.44 -1.52
CA GLU A 68 1.45 10.31 -2.53
C GLU A 68 0.37 9.58 -3.36
N LEU A 69 0.48 8.27 -3.49
CA LEU A 69 -0.54 7.47 -4.15
C LEU A 69 -1.59 7.15 -3.09
N ASP A 70 -2.79 7.70 -3.30
CA ASP A 70 -3.93 7.38 -2.47
C ASP A 70 -4.22 5.88 -2.53
N VAL A 71 -4.57 5.28 -1.39
CA VAL A 71 -4.80 3.82 -1.31
C VAL A 71 -5.95 3.41 -2.24
N MET A 72 -6.89 4.32 -2.51
CA MET A 72 -7.98 4.13 -3.46
C MET A 72 -7.57 4.22 -4.94
N THR A 73 -6.46 4.90 -5.24
CA THR A 73 -5.99 5.10 -6.62
C THR A 73 -4.77 4.23 -6.90
N ASP A 74 -4.60 3.13 -6.17
CA ASP A 74 -3.61 2.13 -6.55
C ASP A 74 -4.09 1.53 -7.87
N PRO A 75 -3.42 1.73 -9.02
CA PRO A 75 -3.86 1.18 -10.32
C PRO A 75 -4.01 -0.34 -10.27
N ARG A 76 -3.35 -0.95 -9.28
CA ARG A 76 -3.38 -2.37 -8.92
C ARG A 76 -4.73 -2.84 -8.40
N LEU A 77 -5.53 -2.00 -7.74
CA LEU A 77 -6.91 -2.33 -7.32
C LEU A 77 -7.82 -2.52 -8.54
N GLY A 78 -7.81 -1.57 -9.48
CA GLY A 78 -8.57 -1.71 -10.73
C GLY A 78 -8.14 -2.90 -11.58
N LEU A 79 -6.85 -3.27 -11.53
CA LEU A 79 -6.32 -4.48 -12.19
C LEU A 79 -6.81 -5.78 -11.51
N VAL A 80 -6.89 -5.81 -10.18
CA VAL A 80 -7.46 -6.94 -9.43
C VAL A 80 -8.97 -7.05 -9.65
N GLU A 81 -9.70 -5.94 -9.72
CA GLU A 81 -11.13 -5.95 -10.06
C GLU A 81 -11.38 -6.47 -11.48
N LYS A 82 -10.57 -6.05 -12.47
CA LYS A 82 -10.62 -6.62 -13.82
C LYS A 82 -10.39 -8.13 -13.81
N ALA A 83 -9.42 -8.61 -13.03
CA ALA A 83 -9.18 -10.04 -12.90
C ALA A 83 -10.35 -10.77 -12.22
N CYS A 84 -11.00 -10.17 -11.21
CA CYS A 84 -12.21 -10.73 -10.60
C CYS A 84 -13.34 -10.86 -11.64
N ARG A 85 -13.57 -9.84 -12.48
CA ARG A 85 -14.59 -9.92 -13.55
C ARG A 85 -14.31 -11.03 -14.56
N VAL A 86 -13.04 -11.30 -14.89
CA VAL A 86 -12.67 -12.42 -15.78
C VAL A 86 -12.96 -13.77 -15.13
N ILE A 87 -12.76 -13.89 -13.82
CA ILE A 87 -13.14 -15.09 -13.05
C ILE A 87 -14.67 -15.26 -13.04
N ASP A 88 -15.40 -14.17 -12.74
CA ASP A 88 -16.86 -14.19 -12.64
C ASP A 88 -17.55 -14.45 -13.99
N ALA A 89 -16.96 -14.01 -15.11
CA ALA A 89 -17.46 -14.28 -16.47
C ALA A 89 -17.10 -15.69 -16.98
N GLY A 90 -16.12 -16.37 -16.36
CA GLY A 90 -15.65 -17.70 -16.72
C GLY A 90 -16.47 -18.81 -16.05
N GLY A 91 -17.75 -18.95 -16.42
CA GLY A 91 -18.76 -19.78 -15.75
C GLY A 91 -18.58 -21.32 -15.74
N SER A 92 -17.37 -21.88 -15.74
CA SER A 92 -17.08 -23.30 -15.38
C SER A 92 -15.58 -23.68 -15.49
N GLN A 93 -14.75 -22.86 -16.14
CA GLN A 93 -13.32 -23.14 -16.30
C GLN A 93 -12.51 -22.27 -15.33
N LYS A 94 -11.85 -22.89 -14.35
CA LYS A 94 -10.94 -22.20 -13.43
C LYS A 94 -9.80 -21.54 -14.24
N PRO A 95 -9.76 -20.21 -14.37
CA PRO A 95 -8.72 -19.55 -15.16
C PRO A 95 -7.35 -19.77 -14.50
N LYS A 96 -6.32 -20.08 -15.32
CA LYS A 96 -4.98 -20.28 -14.78
C LYS A 96 -4.44 -18.95 -14.26
N LEU A 97 -3.62 -19.01 -13.22
CA LEU A 97 -2.98 -17.83 -12.62
C LEU A 97 -2.22 -16.99 -13.68
N ALA A 98 -1.66 -17.65 -14.70
CA ALA A 98 -0.98 -16.99 -15.81
C ALA A 98 -1.91 -16.11 -16.65
N ASP A 99 -3.13 -16.56 -16.93
CA ASP A 99 -4.11 -15.84 -17.75
C ASP A 99 -4.62 -14.60 -17.00
N LEU A 100 -4.86 -14.73 -15.70
CA LEU A 100 -5.25 -13.63 -14.82
C LEU A 100 -4.12 -12.59 -14.67
N ALA A 101 -2.87 -13.06 -14.59
CA ALA A 101 -1.71 -12.18 -14.49
C ALA A 101 -1.46 -11.43 -15.81
N ALA A 102 -1.64 -12.10 -16.96
CA ALA A 102 -1.55 -11.49 -18.28
C ALA A 102 -2.64 -10.42 -18.48
N ALA A 103 -3.89 -10.69 -18.10
CA ALA A 103 -4.97 -9.70 -18.13
C ALA A 103 -4.69 -8.47 -17.24
N ALA A 104 -3.90 -8.66 -16.18
CA ALA A 104 -3.45 -7.60 -15.29
C ALA A 104 -2.09 -6.98 -15.68
N ASN A 105 -1.51 -7.31 -16.84
CA ASN A 105 -0.15 -6.89 -17.25
C ASN A 105 0.91 -7.09 -16.15
N MET A 106 0.83 -8.21 -15.44
CA MET A 106 1.73 -8.55 -14.33
C MET A 106 2.31 -9.95 -14.50
N THR A 107 3.45 -10.19 -13.85
CA THR A 107 3.96 -11.55 -13.67
C THR A 107 3.07 -12.33 -12.70
N PRO A 108 2.94 -13.66 -12.85
CA PRO A 108 2.09 -14.48 -11.98
C PRO A 108 2.41 -14.33 -10.48
N SER A 109 3.69 -14.27 -10.13
CA SER A 109 4.16 -14.09 -8.74
C SER A 109 3.78 -12.72 -8.17
N HIS A 110 3.87 -11.66 -8.99
CA HIS A 110 3.48 -10.31 -8.59
C HIS A 110 1.96 -10.20 -8.44
N PHE A 111 1.20 -10.75 -9.39
CA PHE A 111 -0.26 -10.81 -9.34
C PHE A 111 -0.75 -11.57 -8.10
N HIS A 112 -0.18 -12.75 -7.80
CA HIS A 112 -0.54 -13.54 -6.62
C HIS A 112 -0.36 -12.74 -5.31
N ARG A 113 0.75 -12.00 -5.19
CA ARG A 113 1.03 -11.19 -3.99
C ARG A 113 0.11 -9.99 -3.87
N VAL A 114 -0.21 -9.33 -4.99
CA VAL A 114 -1.14 -8.20 -5.04
C VAL A 114 -2.57 -8.66 -4.75
N PHE A 115 -3.04 -9.74 -5.38
CA PHE A 115 -4.38 -10.29 -5.17
C PHE A 115 -4.60 -10.67 -3.71
N LYS A 116 -3.65 -11.38 -3.09
CA LYS A 116 -3.72 -11.73 -1.66
C LYS A 116 -3.73 -10.49 -0.76
N LYS A 117 -2.97 -9.44 -1.12
CA LYS A 117 -2.95 -8.18 -0.36
C LYS A 117 -4.26 -7.40 -0.46
N VAL A 118 -4.95 -7.49 -1.60
CA VAL A 118 -6.20 -6.76 -1.87
C VAL A 118 -7.44 -7.52 -1.39
N LYS A 119 -7.55 -8.83 -1.68
CA LYS A 119 -8.75 -9.65 -1.40
C LYS A 119 -8.61 -10.52 -0.15
N GLY A 120 -7.44 -10.57 0.49
CA GLY A 120 -7.16 -11.41 1.67
C GLY A 120 -7.02 -12.91 1.37
N VAL A 121 -7.55 -13.39 0.24
CA VAL A 121 -7.49 -14.79 -0.21
C VAL A 121 -6.60 -14.95 -1.44
N THR A 122 -6.15 -16.18 -1.71
CA THR A 122 -5.39 -16.46 -2.94
C THR A 122 -6.31 -16.60 -4.15
N PRO A 123 -5.83 -16.32 -5.39
CA PRO A 123 -6.63 -16.51 -6.61
C PRO A 123 -7.19 -17.94 -6.75
N ARG A 124 -6.44 -18.94 -6.25
CA ARG A 124 -6.84 -20.35 -6.27
C ARG A 124 -7.95 -20.69 -5.26
N GLN A 125 -8.08 -19.91 -4.18
CA GLN A 125 -9.16 -20.03 -3.19
C GLN A 125 -10.40 -19.23 -3.58
N TYR A 126 -10.25 -18.22 -4.45
CA TYR A 126 -11.34 -17.39 -4.94
C TYR A 126 -12.12 -18.02 -6.11
N SER A 127 -11.57 -19.09 -6.75
CA SER A 127 -12.13 -19.75 -7.94
C SER A 127 -12.52 -21.22 -7.72
#